data_AF-A0AA39FGN1-F1
#
_entry.id   AF-A0AA39FGN1-F1
#
_cell.length_a   1.000
_cell.length_b   1.000
_cell.length_c   1.000
_cell.angle_alpha   90.00
_cell.angle_beta   90.00
_cell.angle_gamma   90.00
#
_symmetry.space_group_name_H-M   'P 1'
#
loop_
_entity.id
_entity.type
_entity.pdbx_description
1 polymer ?
#
loop_
_entity_poly.entity_id
_entity_poly.type
_entity_poly.pdbx_seq_one_letter_code
_entity_poly.pdbx_strand_id
1 'polypeptide(L)'
;DNNSKEPWRMESDTDERNEKARKAYQSLLTVTARTPDNEEYLNFSREVKSLAQSKYNFTFGNNSLSTFVAAFYDAVFLYALALKESLPDKPGEVSLDGGNLTRRMWGKSFK
;
A
#
# COMPACT_ATOMS: atom_id res chain seq x y z
N ASP A 1 -0.94 8.32 10.76
CA ASP A 1 0.42 7.92 11.16
C ASP A 1 1.03 8.92 12.12
N ASN A 2 1.44 8.45 13.31
CA ASN A 2 2.17 9.26 14.26
C ASN A 2 3.67 9.35 13.90
N ASN A 3 4.18 8.37 13.14
CA ASN A 3 5.56 8.27 12.69
C ASN A 3 5.96 9.39 11.69
N SER A 4 4.98 9.92 10.94
CA SER A 4 5.21 11.06 10.04
C SER A 4 5.32 12.40 10.76
N LYS A 5 4.77 12.51 11.98
CA LYS A 5 4.76 13.76 12.75
C LYS A 5 6.06 13.97 13.53
N GLU A 6 6.62 12.89 14.08
CA GLU A 6 7.84 12.93 14.88
C GLU A 6 8.86 11.86 14.41
N PRO A 7 9.36 11.94 13.16
CA PRO A 7 10.25 10.92 12.59
C PRO A 7 11.64 10.85 13.26
N TRP A 8 11.97 11.82 14.10
CA TRP A 8 13.19 11.88 14.90
C TRP A 8 13.05 11.23 16.27
N ARG A 9 11.82 10.91 16.71
CA ARG A 9 11.55 10.48 18.08
C ARG A 9 11.74 8.99 18.22
N MET A 10 12.57 8.60 19.17
CA MET A 10 12.71 7.22 19.62
C MET A 10 12.22 7.11 21.07
N GLU A 11 11.16 6.32 21.30
CA GLU A 11 10.59 6.12 22.65
C GLU A 11 11.58 5.48 23.62
N SER A 12 12.58 4.74 23.12
CA SER A 12 13.61 4.08 23.91
C SER A 12 14.81 4.95 24.26
N ASP A 13 14.87 6.21 23.81
CA ASP A 13 16.03 7.11 24.00
C ASP A 13 15.71 8.27 24.95
N THR A 14 16.75 8.97 25.42
CA THR A 14 16.57 10.09 26.37
C THR A 14 15.95 11.32 25.71
N ASP A 15 15.23 12.12 26.49
CA ASP A 15 14.62 13.37 26.02
C ASP A 15 15.65 14.33 25.42
N GLU A 16 16.85 14.40 26.00
CA GLU A 16 17.95 15.24 25.50
C GLU A 16 18.41 14.84 24.10
N ARG A 17 18.50 13.53 23.82
CA ARG A 17 18.90 13.02 22.51
C ARG A 17 17.79 13.19 21.48
N ASN A 18 16.56 12.95 21.89
CA ASN A 18 15.38 13.21 21.08
C ASN A 18 15.29 14.71 20.69
N GLU A 19 15.56 15.63 21.60
CA GLU A 19 15.60 17.08 21.31
C GLU A 19 16.75 17.45 20.36
N LYS A 20 17.93 16.82 20.53
CA LYS A 20 19.05 17.00 19.59
C LYS A 20 18.70 16.50 18.19
N ALA A 21 18.06 15.34 18.08
CA ALA A 21 17.59 14.79 16.81
C ALA A 21 16.54 15.70 16.17
N ARG A 22 15.57 16.21 16.95
CA ARG A 22 14.56 17.17 16.49
C ARG A 22 15.20 18.41 15.85
N LYS A 23 16.24 18.98 16.47
CA LYS A 23 16.97 20.13 15.91
C LYS A 23 17.67 19.78 14.60
N ALA A 24 18.33 18.62 14.50
CA ALA A 24 18.97 18.19 13.25
C ALA A 24 17.94 17.99 12.11
N TYR A 25 16.78 17.42 12.42
CA TYR A 25 15.70 17.18 11.46
C TYR A 25 15.06 18.47 10.91
N GLN A 26 15.28 19.64 11.51
CA GLN A 26 14.81 20.91 10.96
C GLN A 26 15.40 21.24 9.58
N SER A 27 16.59 20.71 9.29
CA SER A 27 17.25 20.85 7.98
C SER A 27 16.94 19.72 7.00
N LEU A 28 16.18 18.70 7.42
CA LEU A 28 15.90 17.51 6.63
C LEU A 28 14.57 17.66 5.87
N LEU A 29 14.60 17.36 4.57
CA LEU A 29 13.40 17.17 3.76
C LEU A 29 13.26 15.68 3.44
N THR A 30 12.14 15.07 3.83
CA THR A 30 11.85 13.67 3.52
C THR A 30 10.84 13.58 2.38
N VAL A 31 11.20 12.82 1.34
CA VAL A 31 10.30 12.52 0.21
C VAL A 31 9.82 11.08 0.34
N THR A 32 8.52 10.88 0.49
CA THR A 32 7.90 9.55 0.57
C THR A 32 6.79 9.42 -0.46
N ALA A 33 6.43 8.17 -0.79
CA ALA A 33 5.20 7.90 -1.52
C ALA A 33 4.00 8.47 -0.74
N ARG A 34 3.02 8.99 -1.48
CA ARG A 34 1.78 9.49 -0.87
C ARG A 34 0.94 8.29 -0.42
N THR A 35 0.66 8.22 0.87
CA THR A 35 -0.36 7.32 1.40
C THR A 35 -1.74 7.95 1.15
N PRO A 36 -2.69 7.24 0.53
CA PRO A 36 -4.05 7.73 0.38
C PRO A 36 -4.70 7.96 1.76
N ASP A 37 -5.52 9.01 1.85
CA ASP A 37 -6.26 9.40 3.06
C ASP A 37 -7.77 9.30 2.89
N ASN A 38 -8.22 8.62 1.82
CA ASN A 38 -9.64 8.36 1.57
C ASN A 38 -10.18 7.22 2.45
N GLU A 39 -11.51 7.19 2.62
CA GLU A 39 -12.19 6.20 3.46
C GLU A 39 -11.97 4.76 2.99
N GLU A 40 -11.92 4.55 1.68
CA GLU A 40 -11.74 3.25 1.03
C GLU A 40 -10.39 2.63 1.41
N TYR A 41 -9.30 3.40 1.34
CA TYR A 41 -7.97 2.96 1.77
C TYR A 41 -7.91 2.72 3.29
N LEU A 42 -8.60 3.54 4.10
CA LEU A 42 -8.64 3.34 5.56
C LEU A 42 -9.36 2.04 5.94
N ASN A 43 -10.44 1.70 5.24
CA ASN A 43 -11.17 0.45 5.45
C ASN A 43 -10.34 -0.76 5.00
N PHE A 44 -9.77 -0.71 3.78
CA PHE A 44 -8.81 -1.70 3.30
C PHE A 44 -7.67 -1.90 4.31
N SER A 45 -7.13 -0.81 4.85
CA SER A 45 -6.02 -0.88 5.79
C SER A 45 -6.40 -1.60 7.07
N ARG A 46 -7.60 -1.33 7.59
CA ARG A 46 -8.13 -1.98 8.79
C ARG A 46 -8.34 -3.48 8.57
N GLU A 47 -8.88 -3.86 7.41
CA GLU A 47 -9.11 -5.26 7.03
C GLU A 47 -7.80 -6.04 6.91
N VAL A 48 -6.79 -5.49 6.22
CA VAL A 48 -5.48 -6.12 6.10
C VAL A 48 -4.82 -6.31 7.46
N LYS A 49 -4.88 -5.30 8.34
CA LYS A 49 -4.33 -5.40 9.70
C LYS A 49 -5.03 -6.49 10.52
N SER A 50 -6.36 -6.54 10.46
CA SER A 50 -7.17 -7.57 11.13
C SER A 50 -6.87 -8.98 10.61
N LEU A 51 -6.75 -9.13 9.28
CA LEU A 51 -6.42 -10.41 8.64
C LEU A 51 -5.01 -10.88 9.01
N ALA A 52 -4.04 -9.97 9.03
CA ALA A 52 -2.66 -10.27 9.41
C ALA A 52 -2.55 -10.76 10.84
N GLN A 53 -3.29 -10.12 11.76
CA GLN A 53 -3.32 -10.53 13.16
C GLN A 53 -4.00 -11.90 13.32
N SER A 54 -5.18 -12.08 12.73
CA SER A 54 -5.99 -13.29 12.92
C SER A 54 -5.42 -14.54 12.23
N LYS A 55 -4.84 -14.41 11.04
CA LYS A 55 -4.34 -15.56 10.26
C LYS A 55 -2.84 -15.80 10.36
N TYR A 56 -2.06 -14.75 10.59
CA TYR A 56 -0.60 -14.83 10.53
C TYR A 56 0.08 -14.43 11.84
N ASN A 57 -0.70 -14.11 12.88
CA ASN A 57 -0.20 -13.62 14.17
C ASN A 57 0.78 -12.44 14.03
N PHE A 58 0.53 -11.58 13.03
CA PHE A 58 1.36 -10.44 12.72
C PHE A 58 0.61 -9.14 12.99
N THR A 59 1.19 -8.28 13.83
CA THR A 59 0.61 -6.98 14.18
C THR A 59 1.38 -5.86 13.51
N PHE A 60 0.71 -5.15 12.60
CA PHE A 60 1.18 -3.85 12.16
C PHE A 60 1.05 -2.90 13.34
N GLY A 61 2.16 -2.45 13.93
CA GLY A 61 2.15 -1.47 15.01
C GLY A 61 1.54 -0.12 14.60
N ASN A 62 2.02 0.99 15.17
CA ASN A 62 1.52 2.32 14.84
C ASN A 62 1.93 2.84 13.43
N ASN A 63 2.44 1.94 12.60
CA ASN A 63 2.91 2.23 11.25
C ASN A 63 1.74 2.15 10.25
N SER A 64 1.80 2.99 9.23
CA SER A 64 0.98 2.83 8.03
C SER A 64 1.26 1.49 7.38
N LEU A 65 0.29 1.01 6.61
CA LEU A 65 0.58 -0.07 5.68
C LEU A 65 1.58 0.43 4.64
N SER A 66 2.55 -0.42 4.33
CA SER A 66 3.50 -0.17 3.26
C SER A 66 2.75 0.04 1.94
N THR A 67 3.18 1.04 1.16
CA THR A 67 2.64 1.29 -0.20
C THR A 67 2.76 0.07 -1.09
N PHE A 68 3.73 -0.82 -0.84
CA PHE A 68 3.86 -2.09 -1.57
C PHE A 68 2.67 -3.04 -1.34
N VAL A 69 2.10 -3.07 -0.13
CA VAL A 69 0.94 -3.92 0.18
C VAL A 69 -0.29 -3.46 -0.61
N ALA A 70 -0.49 -2.14 -0.66
CA ALA A 70 -1.55 -1.55 -1.48
C ALA A 70 -1.31 -1.80 -2.98
N ALA A 71 -0.08 -1.63 -3.46
CA ALA A 71 0.25 -1.88 -4.87
C ALA A 71 -0.01 -3.33 -5.31
N PHE A 72 0.21 -4.33 -4.44
CA PHE A 72 -0.13 -5.72 -4.74
C PHE A 72 -1.64 -5.96 -4.79
N TYR A 73 -2.40 -5.31 -3.91
CA TYR A 73 -3.86 -5.35 -3.97
C TYR A 73 -4.35 -4.76 -5.32
N ASP A 74 -3.84 -3.58 -5.68
CA ASP A 74 -4.16 -2.91 -6.94
C ASP A 74 -3.75 -3.73 -8.17
N ALA A 75 -2.61 -4.44 -8.11
CA ALA A 75 -2.15 -5.31 -9.18
C ALA A 75 -3.10 -6.48 -9.45
N VAL A 76 -3.63 -7.11 -8.39
CA VAL A 76 -4.63 -8.19 -8.53
C VAL A 76 -5.94 -7.63 -9.10
N PHE A 77 -6.35 -6.44 -8.65
CA PHE A 77 -7.55 -5.79 -9.18
C PHE A 77 -7.41 -5.43 -10.67
N LEU A 78 -6.26 -4.84 -11.06
CA LEU A 78 -5.93 -4.56 -12.45
C LEU A 78 -5.89 -5.84 -13.30
N TYR A 79 -5.36 -6.93 -12.76
CA TYR A 79 -5.39 -8.24 -13.40
C TYR A 79 -6.82 -8.73 -13.63
N ALA A 80 -7.69 -8.65 -12.62
CA ALA A 80 -9.09 -9.03 -12.75
C ALA A 80 -9.82 -8.20 -13.83
N LEU A 81 -9.55 -6.89 -13.91
CA LEU A 81 -10.09 -6.02 -14.95
C LEU A 81 -9.61 -6.42 -16.36
N ALA A 82 -8.31 -6.64 -16.52
CA ALA A 82 -7.74 -7.08 -17.81
C ALA A 82 -8.26 -8.47 -18.22
N LEU A 83 -8.41 -9.38 -17.25
CA LEU A 83 -8.96 -10.71 -17.48
C LEU A 83 -10.41 -10.61 -17.96
N LYS A 84 -11.25 -9.83 -17.27
CA LYS A 84 -12.65 -9.61 -17.66
C LYS A 84 -12.78 -9.12 -19.11
N GLU A 85 -11.88 -8.24 -19.55
CA GLU A 85 -11.86 -7.72 -20.93
C GLU A 85 -11.32 -8.69 -21.98
N SER A 86 -10.60 -9.72 -21.54
CA SER A 86 -10.04 -10.75 -22.41
C SER A 86 -10.98 -11.94 -22.63
N LEU A 87 -12.05 -12.06 -21.83
CA LEU A 87 -12.98 -13.17 -21.93
C LEU A 87 -13.81 -13.09 -23.22
N PRO A 88 -13.99 -14.23 -23.93
CA PRO A 88 -14.85 -14.29 -25.12
C PRO A 88 -16.35 -14.21 -24.75
N ASP A 89 -17.18 -13.78 -25.71
CA ASP A 89 -18.65 -13.74 -25.56
C ASP A 89 -19.27 -15.13 -25.37
N LYS A 90 -18.58 -16.19 -25.82
CA LYS A 90 -19.01 -17.58 -25.67
C LYS A 90 -18.20 -18.28 -24.58
N PRO A 91 -18.84 -18.84 -23.54
CA PRO A 91 -18.13 -19.60 -22.51
C PRO A 91 -17.51 -20.87 -23.13
N GLY A 92 -16.19 -21.01 -23.04
CA GLY A 92 -15.47 -22.23 -23.45
C GLY A 92 -14.14 -22.02 -24.18
N GLU A 93 -13.94 -20.86 -24.83
CA GLU A 93 -12.70 -20.55 -25.57
C GLU A 93 -11.85 -19.49 -24.84
N VAL A 94 -11.42 -19.78 -23.61
CA VAL A 94 -10.53 -18.86 -22.89
C VAL A 94 -9.11 -19.04 -23.41
N SER A 95 -8.67 -18.16 -24.32
CA SER A 95 -7.27 -18.06 -24.72
C SER A 95 -6.50 -17.25 -23.67
N LEU A 96 -5.65 -17.92 -22.88
CA LEU A 96 -4.81 -17.29 -21.86
C LEU A 96 -3.54 -16.69 -22.49
N ASP A 97 -3.70 -15.66 -23.31
CA ASP A 97 -2.57 -14.89 -23.85
C ASP A 97 -2.12 -13.82 -22.82
N GLY A 98 -1.06 -14.13 -22.10
CA GLY A 98 -0.45 -13.23 -21.12
C GLY A 98 0.07 -11.91 -21.71
N GLY A 99 0.50 -11.92 -22.97
CA GLY A 99 0.92 -10.71 -23.68
C GLY A 99 -0.28 -9.80 -23.97
N ASN A 100 -1.42 -10.38 -24.35
CA ASN A 100 -2.67 -9.65 -24.54
C ASN A 100 -3.16 -9.04 -23.22
N LEU A 101 -3.17 -9.84 -22.14
CA LEU A 101 -3.53 -9.37 -20.80
C LEU A 101 -2.66 -8.19 -20.36
N THR A 102 -1.33 -8.32 -20.49
CA THR A 102 -0.40 -7.25 -20.10
C THR A 102 -0.63 -5.96 -20.90
N ARG A 103 -0.86 -6.07 -22.22
CA ARG A 103 -1.16 -4.90 -23.07
C ARG A 103 -2.45 -4.18 -22.65
N ARG A 104 -3.46 -4.91 -22.14
CA ARG A 104 -4.71 -4.31 -21.63
C ARG A 104 -4.54 -3.60 -20.29
N MET A 105 -3.50 -3.93 -19.54
CA MET A 105 -3.18 -3.23 -18.29
C MET A 105 -2.49 -1.90 -18.53
N TRP A 106 -1.73 -1.77 -19.62
CA TRP A 106 -0.94 -0.57 -19.90
C TRP A 106 -1.81 0.63 -20.24
N GLY A 107 -1.45 1.80 -19.72
CA GLY A 107 -2.19 3.05 -19.95
C GLY A 107 -3.58 3.09 -19.31
N LYS A 108 -3.95 2.07 -18.52
CA LYS A 108 -5.24 2.01 -17.84
C LYS A 108 -5.18 2.80 -16.53
N SER A 109 -6.24 3.57 -16.30
CA SER A 109 -6.53 4.16 -14.99
C SER A 109 -7.77 3.48 -14.42
N PHE A 110 -7.72 3.15 -13.14
CA PHE A 110 -8.83 2.59 -12.38
C PHE A 110 -8.89 3.27 -11.01
N LYS A 111 -10.07 3.24 -10.41
CA LYS A 111 -10.31 3.72 -9.05
C LYS A 111 -10.65 2.51 -8.20
#